data_AF-A0A8H6Q3J2-F1
#
_entry.id   AF-A0A8H6Q3J2-F1
#
_cell.length_a   1.000
_cell.length_b   1.000
_cell.length_c   1.000
_cell.angle_alpha   90.00
_cell.angle_beta   90.00
_cell.angle_gamma   90.00
#
_symmetry.space_group_name_H-M   'P 1'
#
loop_
_entity.id
_entity.type
_entity.pdbx_description
1 polymer ?
#
loop_
_entity_poly.entity_id
_entity_poly.type
_entity_poly.pdbx_seq_one_letter_code
_entity_poly.pdbx_strand_id
1 'polypeptide(L)'
;MASNSTDEAPPEVHHYNHIGEVPWDIQNYWAQRYKIFSRYDEGIWLTDDAWFGVTPEPVANKIAEDIARSAPAGRSILVDAFAGAGGNTIAFARTGKWKRIYAIEKNPAVLQCAKHNAQVYGVADKITWFEGDCFSILKNQLKELAPYSVIFASPPWGGPGYRSDEVFNLRTMEPYSLKTLYTEYSLFTEYIVLYLPRTSDVRQLAKLVKDGEKAPVVHYCMEGASKALCIYYGGFDL
;
A
#
# COMPACT_ATOMS: atom_id res chain seq x y z
N MET A 1 14.08 28.09 -15.00
CA MET A 1 14.42 28.56 -13.64
C MET A 1 14.11 27.39 -12.72
N ALA A 2 15.15 26.76 -12.15
CA ALA A 2 14.94 25.70 -11.17
C ALA A 2 14.47 26.34 -9.87
N SER A 3 13.25 26.03 -9.43
CA SER A 3 12.81 26.37 -8.08
C SER A 3 13.59 25.48 -7.12
N ASN A 4 14.59 26.05 -6.45
CA ASN A 4 15.11 25.47 -5.21
C ASN A 4 13.99 25.61 -4.17
N SER A 5 13.05 24.66 -4.12
CA SER A 5 12.35 24.39 -2.87
C SER A 5 13.36 23.64 -2.01
N THR A 6 13.87 24.29 -0.98
CA THR A 6 14.33 23.55 0.19
C THR A 6 13.10 22.81 0.68
N ASP A 7 12.97 21.52 0.36
CA ASP A 7 11.92 20.65 0.90
C ASP A 7 12.18 20.54 2.40
N GLU A 8 11.63 21.50 3.14
CA GLU A 8 11.58 21.47 4.59
C GLU A 8 10.44 20.55 4.97
N ALA A 9 10.76 19.51 5.75
CA ALA A 9 9.77 18.55 6.21
C ALA A 9 8.67 19.29 7.00
N PRO A 10 7.37 18.96 6.80
CA PRO A 10 6.31 19.47 7.66
C PRO A 10 6.59 19.20 9.13
N PRO A 11 6.01 19.97 10.07
CA PRO A 11 6.25 19.80 11.50
C PRO A 11 5.93 18.39 12.04
N GLU A 12 5.00 17.69 11.38
CA GLU A 12 4.50 16.35 11.72
C GLU A 12 5.34 15.22 11.10
N VAL A 13 6.37 15.57 10.32
CA VAL A 13 7.26 14.64 9.63
C VAL A 13 8.60 14.58 10.35
N HIS A 14 9.07 13.37 10.58
CA HIS A 14 10.27 13.10 11.37
C HIS A 14 11.24 12.19 10.62
N HIS A 15 12.53 12.46 10.86
CA HIS A 15 13.63 11.54 10.62
C HIS A 15 14.40 11.41 11.93
N TYR A 16 14.27 10.27 12.60
CA TYR A 16 14.88 10.05 13.91
C TYR A 16 16.28 9.44 13.76
N ASN A 17 17.29 10.15 14.23
CA ASN A 17 18.69 9.71 14.20
C ASN A 17 19.03 8.86 15.43
N HIS A 18 18.39 9.14 16.56
CA HIS A 18 18.69 8.51 17.83
C HIS A 18 17.43 8.00 18.53
N ILE A 19 17.52 6.84 19.20
CA ILE A 19 16.38 6.25 19.90
C ILE A 19 15.79 7.18 20.99
N GLY A 20 16.60 8.07 21.56
CA GLY A 20 16.15 9.05 22.55
C GLY A 20 15.20 10.12 21.98
N GLU A 21 15.14 10.27 20.66
CA GLU A 21 14.22 11.16 19.94
C GLU A 21 12.88 10.46 19.62
N VAL A 22 12.86 9.13 19.68
CA VAL A 22 11.74 8.31 19.20
C VAL A 22 10.70 8.12 20.30
N PRO A 23 9.41 8.48 20.05
CA PRO A 23 8.30 8.18 20.95
C PRO A 23 8.28 6.71 21.37
N TRP A 24 7.97 6.44 22.64
CA TRP A 24 8.12 5.12 23.25
C TRP A 24 7.38 3.99 22.50
N ASP A 25 6.18 4.27 22.00
CA ASP A 25 5.35 3.36 21.24
C ASP A 25 5.86 3.08 19.80
N ILE A 26 6.74 3.93 19.28
CA ILE A 26 7.39 3.80 17.97
C ILE A 26 8.74 3.07 18.05
N GLN A 27 9.41 3.07 19.21
CA GLN A 27 10.78 2.54 19.36
C GLN A 27 10.97 1.11 18.81
N ASN A 28 9.97 0.23 18.97
CA ASN A 28 10.01 -1.13 18.43
C ASN A 28 10.00 -1.19 16.89
N TYR A 29 9.36 -0.22 16.24
CA TYR A 29 9.34 -0.07 14.78
C TYR A 29 10.64 0.59 14.30
N TRP A 30 11.13 1.63 15.00
CA TRP A 30 12.40 2.28 14.68
C TRP A 30 13.60 1.33 14.83
N ALA A 31 13.58 0.41 15.80
CA ALA A 31 14.59 -0.65 15.93
C ALA A 31 14.63 -1.57 14.69
N GLN A 32 13.55 -1.62 13.91
CA GLN A 32 13.41 -2.38 12.66
C GLN A 32 13.43 -1.48 11.42
N ARG A 33 13.78 -0.19 11.55
CA ARG A 33 13.67 0.80 10.45
C ARG A 33 14.32 0.36 9.14
N TYR A 34 15.46 -0.34 9.16
CA TYR A 34 16.11 -0.85 7.95
C TYR A 34 15.35 -1.99 7.26
N LYS A 35 14.44 -2.68 7.97
CA LYS A 35 13.49 -3.62 7.38
C LYS A 35 12.26 -2.93 6.83
N ILE A 36 11.95 -1.72 7.31
CA ILE A 36 10.83 -0.89 6.82
C ILE A 36 11.26 -0.15 5.55
N PHE A 37 12.41 0.53 5.61
CA PHE A 37 13.11 1.12 4.49
C PHE A 37 14.61 0.83 4.61
N SER A 38 15.16 0.05 3.69
CA SER A 38 16.60 -0.25 3.63
C SER A 38 17.47 1.00 3.52
N ARG A 39 16.96 2.06 2.89
CA ARG A 39 17.62 3.37 2.71
C ARG A 39 17.27 4.37 3.81
N TYR A 40 16.89 3.91 5.01
CA TYR A 40 16.41 4.80 6.09
C TYR A 40 17.35 5.99 6.33
N ASP A 41 18.64 5.73 6.52
CA ASP A 41 19.67 6.73 6.82
C ASP A 41 19.97 7.69 5.64
N GLU A 42 19.39 7.45 4.47
CA GLU A 42 19.48 8.35 3.32
C GLU A 42 18.41 9.45 3.35
N GLY A 43 17.80 9.65 4.52
CA GLY A 43 16.87 10.75 4.80
C GLY A 43 15.40 10.38 4.66
N ILE A 44 15.00 9.13 4.93
CA ILE A 44 13.59 8.74 4.88
C ILE A 44 12.73 9.53 5.86
N TRP A 45 11.55 9.92 5.40
CA TRP A 45 10.56 10.69 6.14
C TRP A 45 9.36 9.83 6.50
N LEU A 46 8.92 9.96 7.76
CA LEU A 46 7.72 9.33 8.28
C LEU A 46 7.01 10.28 9.23
N THR A 47 5.68 10.28 9.22
CA THR A 47 4.91 10.78 10.36
C THR A 47 4.87 9.69 11.43
N ASP A 48 4.52 10.05 12.67
CA ASP A 48 4.42 9.09 13.78
C ASP A 48 3.44 7.96 13.47
N ASP A 49 2.26 8.29 12.96
CA ASP A 49 1.24 7.31 12.58
C ASP A 49 1.69 6.38 11.44
N ALA A 50 2.53 6.87 10.52
CA ALA A 50 2.97 6.09 9.37
C ALA A 50 3.80 4.86 9.78
N TRP A 51 4.55 4.93 10.89
CA TRP A 51 5.35 3.82 11.39
C TRP A 51 4.56 2.53 11.62
N PHE A 52 3.29 2.64 12.02
CA PHE A 52 2.42 1.48 12.28
C PHE A 52 1.84 0.87 11.00
N GLY A 53 1.76 1.64 9.92
CA GLY A 53 1.10 1.26 8.67
C GLY A 53 2.06 0.85 7.54
N VAL A 54 3.33 1.25 7.59
CA VAL A 54 4.27 0.92 6.51
C VAL A 54 4.49 -0.59 6.42
N THR A 55 4.31 -1.13 5.21
CA THR A 55 4.63 -2.52 4.89
C THR A 55 6.16 -2.68 4.87
N PRO A 56 6.75 -3.63 5.62
CA PRO A 56 8.19 -3.88 5.57
C PRO A 56 8.69 -4.09 4.14
N GLU A 57 9.82 -3.49 3.78
CA GLU A 57 10.35 -3.48 2.41
C GLU A 57 10.47 -4.89 1.79
N PRO A 58 10.94 -5.96 2.49
CA PRO A 58 10.97 -7.30 1.91
C PRO A 58 9.58 -7.83 1.53
N VAL A 59 8.55 -7.50 2.31
CA VAL A 59 7.17 -7.90 2.04
C VAL A 59 6.63 -7.10 0.85
N ALA A 60 6.83 -5.77 0.85
CA ALA A 60 6.40 -4.90 -0.24
C ALA A 60 7.04 -5.30 -1.58
N ASN A 61 8.35 -5.61 -1.58
CA ASN A 61 9.07 -6.07 -2.78
C ASN A 61 8.48 -7.39 -3.30
N LYS A 62 8.20 -8.37 -2.44
CA LYS A 62 7.62 -9.64 -2.87
C LYS A 62 6.22 -9.46 -3.45
N ILE A 63 5.37 -8.64 -2.81
CA ILE A 63 4.05 -8.28 -3.35
C ILE A 63 4.19 -7.64 -4.73
N ALA A 64 5.11 -6.69 -4.86
CA ALA A 64 5.34 -6.00 -6.12
C ALA A 64 5.78 -6.95 -7.25
N GLU A 65 6.70 -7.88 -6.98
CA GLU A 65 7.09 -8.94 -7.92
C GLU A 65 5.91 -9.83 -8.33
N ASP A 66 5.13 -10.27 -7.35
CA ASP A 66 4.02 -11.19 -7.57
C ASP A 66 2.93 -10.52 -8.41
N ILE A 67 2.53 -9.29 -8.11
CA ILE A 67 1.61 -8.51 -8.96
C ILE A 67 2.22 -8.30 -10.35
N ALA A 68 3.49 -7.90 -10.44
CA ALA A 68 4.11 -7.58 -11.72
C ALA A 68 4.17 -8.78 -12.69
N ARG A 69 4.41 -9.98 -12.16
CA ARG A 69 4.51 -11.24 -12.91
C ARG A 69 3.14 -11.84 -13.25
N SER A 70 2.18 -11.73 -12.34
CA SER A 70 0.86 -12.39 -12.48
C SER A 70 -0.23 -11.48 -13.05
N ALA A 71 0.02 -10.17 -13.20
CA ALA A 71 -0.97 -9.23 -13.71
C ALA A 71 -1.51 -9.64 -15.10
N PRO A 72 -2.84 -9.66 -15.29
CA PRO A 72 -3.45 -10.08 -16.55
C PRO A 72 -2.98 -9.24 -17.76
N ALA A 73 -2.90 -9.87 -18.94
CA ALA A 73 -2.33 -9.28 -20.16
C ALA A 73 -3.01 -7.96 -20.58
N GLY A 74 -2.23 -6.93 -20.90
CA GLY A 74 -2.76 -5.61 -21.27
C GLY A 74 -2.89 -4.63 -20.09
N ARG A 75 -2.67 -5.09 -18.86
CA ARG A 75 -2.57 -4.21 -17.68
C ARG A 75 -1.16 -3.64 -17.57
N SER A 76 -1.08 -2.31 -17.61
CA SER A 76 0.19 -1.57 -17.61
C SER A 76 0.20 -0.36 -16.69
N ILE A 77 -0.92 -0.09 -16.01
CA ILE A 77 -1.08 0.94 -14.98
C ILE A 77 -1.35 0.24 -13.65
N LEU A 78 -0.77 0.75 -12.57
CA LEU A 78 -1.11 0.33 -11.21
C LEU A 78 -1.62 1.54 -10.44
N VAL A 79 -2.74 1.37 -9.74
CA VAL A 79 -3.25 2.34 -8.77
C VAL A 79 -2.97 1.80 -7.38
N ASP A 80 -2.21 2.55 -6.59
CA ASP A 80 -2.06 2.31 -5.15
C ASP A 80 -3.09 3.19 -4.43
N ALA A 81 -4.18 2.59 -3.96
CA ALA A 81 -5.34 3.32 -3.42
C ALA A 81 -5.11 3.87 -2.00
N PHE A 82 -4.09 3.40 -1.29
CA PHE A 82 -3.74 3.81 0.07
C PHE A 82 -2.21 3.81 0.22
N ALA A 83 -1.57 4.78 -0.44
CA ALA A 83 -0.13 4.80 -0.63
C ALA A 83 0.66 4.92 0.69
N GLY A 84 0.07 5.53 1.72
CA GLY A 84 0.77 5.80 2.98
C GLY A 84 2.07 6.57 2.73
N ALA A 85 3.12 6.25 3.48
CA ALA A 85 4.46 6.84 3.27
C ALA A 85 5.22 6.24 2.07
N GLY A 86 4.53 5.53 1.17
CA GLY A 86 5.06 5.09 -0.13
C GLY A 86 5.75 3.73 -0.17
N GLY A 87 5.72 2.93 0.91
CA GLY A 87 6.43 1.63 0.96
C GLY A 87 6.08 0.69 -0.20
N ASN A 88 4.79 0.39 -0.39
CA ASN A 88 4.33 -0.45 -1.51
C ASN A 88 4.48 0.26 -2.87
N THR A 89 4.09 1.55 -2.95
CA THR A 89 4.24 2.36 -4.16
C THR A 89 5.68 2.34 -4.72
N ILE A 90 6.69 2.52 -3.86
CA ILE A 90 8.10 2.49 -4.23
C ILE A 90 8.49 1.10 -4.74
N ALA A 91 8.08 0.03 -4.05
CA ALA A 91 8.32 -1.33 -4.50
C ALA A 91 7.71 -1.60 -5.89
N PHE A 92 6.46 -1.18 -6.13
CA PHE A 92 5.82 -1.27 -7.44
C PHE A 92 6.63 -0.54 -8.51
N ALA A 93 7.09 0.69 -8.25
CA ALA A 93 7.83 1.50 -9.21
C ALA A 93 9.19 0.90 -9.58
N ARG A 94 9.82 0.18 -8.63
CA ARG A 94 11.10 -0.51 -8.83
C ARG A 94 10.99 -1.74 -9.72
N THR A 95 9.82 -2.37 -9.84
CA THR A 95 9.63 -3.55 -10.71
C THR A 95 9.86 -3.25 -12.19
N GLY A 96 9.68 -2.00 -12.63
CA GLY A 96 9.73 -1.61 -14.05
C GLY A 96 8.57 -2.13 -14.91
N LYS A 97 7.59 -2.85 -14.33
CA LYS A 97 6.44 -3.41 -15.07
C LYS A 97 5.43 -2.35 -15.52
N TRP A 98 5.28 -1.28 -14.74
CA TRP A 98 4.22 -0.31 -14.90
C TRP A 98 4.68 0.89 -15.72
N LYS A 99 3.87 1.31 -16.70
CA LYS A 99 4.11 2.56 -17.44
C LYS A 99 3.98 3.78 -16.52
N ARG A 100 3.08 3.69 -15.55
CA ARG A 100 2.83 4.71 -14.53
C ARG A 100 2.15 4.07 -13.33
N ILE A 101 2.49 4.57 -12.14
CA ILE A 101 1.76 4.29 -10.91
C ILE A 101 0.98 5.53 -10.51
N TYR A 102 -0.29 5.35 -10.13
CA TYR A 102 -1.16 6.40 -9.61
C TYR A 102 -1.35 6.12 -8.13
N ALA A 103 -0.66 6.86 -7.28
CA ALA A 103 -0.64 6.65 -5.83
C ALA A 103 -1.52 7.68 -5.14
N ILE A 104 -2.44 7.21 -4.31
CA ILE A 104 -3.44 8.03 -3.62
C ILE A 104 -3.19 7.98 -2.12
N GLU A 105 -3.09 9.14 -1.48
CA GLU A 105 -3.04 9.27 -0.03
C GLU A 105 -3.92 10.43 0.41
N LYS A 106 -4.67 10.24 1.50
CA LYS A 106 -5.63 11.22 2.00
C LYS A 106 -4.98 12.23 2.93
N ASN A 107 -3.99 11.82 3.71
CA ASN A 107 -3.28 12.70 4.63
C ASN A 107 -2.15 13.46 3.88
N PRO A 108 -2.17 14.80 3.85
CA PRO A 108 -1.20 15.59 3.10
C PRO A 108 0.25 15.43 3.63
N ALA A 109 0.45 15.33 4.95
CA ALA A 109 1.78 15.16 5.53
C ALA A 109 2.37 13.78 5.17
N VAL A 110 1.55 12.72 5.27
CA VAL A 110 1.95 11.36 4.86
C VAL A 110 2.24 11.30 3.35
N LEU A 111 1.45 12.00 2.54
CA LEU A 111 1.69 12.10 1.09
C LEU A 111 3.03 12.78 0.78
N GLN A 112 3.41 13.81 1.54
CA GLN A 112 4.71 14.45 1.38
C GLN A 112 5.86 13.51 1.73
N CYS A 113 5.73 12.73 2.81
CA CYS A 113 6.67 11.63 3.11
C CYS A 113 6.81 10.68 1.92
N ALA A 114 5.69 10.25 1.32
CA ALA A 114 5.68 9.32 0.20
C ALA A 114 6.41 9.87 -1.04
N LYS A 115 6.17 11.14 -1.37
CA LYS A 115 6.83 11.86 -2.46
C LYS A 115 8.34 11.95 -2.24
N HIS A 116 8.76 12.38 -1.05
CA HIS A 116 10.17 12.48 -0.66
C HIS A 116 10.85 11.11 -0.67
N ASN A 117 10.25 10.10 -0.04
CA ASN A 117 10.81 8.75 0.01
C ASN A 117 10.97 8.15 -1.40
N ALA A 118 10.05 8.43 -2.34
CA ALA A 118 10.20 8.01 -3.72
C ALA A 118 11.36 8.70 -4.45
N GLN A 119 11.70 9.96 -4.09
CA GLN A 119 12.89 10.64 -4.59
C GLN A 119 14.17 10.00 -4.02
N VAL A 120 14.20 9.72 -2.71
CA VAL A 120 15.31 8.98 -2.07
C VAL A 120 15.56 7.69 -2.85
N TYR A 121 14.51 6.90 -3.12
CA TYR A 121 14.59 5.66 -3.88
C TYR A 121 14.82 5.81 -5.39
N GLY A 122 14.84 7.03 -5.94
CA GLY A 122 15.12 7.30 -7.35
C GLY A 122 14.02 6.82 -8.31
N VAL A 123 12.76 6.79 -7.85
CA VAL A 123 11.60 6.30 -8.64
C VAL A 123 10.46 7.31 -8.74
N ALA A 124 10.65 8.54 -8.23
CA ALA A 124 9.64 9.58 -8.22
C ALA A 124 9.07 9.89 -9.63
N ASP A 125 9.89 9.79 -10.68
CA ASP A 125 9.52 10.04 -12.07
C ASP A 125 8.52 9.01 -12.64
N LYS A 126 8.31 7.88 -11.95
CA LYS A 126 7.40 6.79 -12.33
C LYS A 126 6.03 6.87 -11.67
N ILE A 127 5.81 7.84 -10.77
CA ILE A 127 4.63 7.92 -9.91
C ILE A 127 3.91 9.25 -10.14
N THR A 128 2.59 9.19 -10.28
CA THR A 128 1.70 10.35 -10.21
C THR A 128 0.92 10.28 -8.90
N TRP A 129 0.98 11.36 -8.13
CA TRP A 129 0.42 11.42 -6.78
C TRP A 129 -0.91 12.16 -6.75
N PHE A 130 -1.87 11.66 -5.98
CA PHE A 130 -3.15 12.31 -5.71
C PHE A 130 -3.37 12.45 -4.21
N GLU A 131 -3.76 13.64 -3.80
CA GLU A 131 -4.22 13.90 -2.44
C GLU A 131 -5.74 13.76 -2.37
N GLY A 132 -6.24 12.88 -1.50
CA GLY A 132 -7.67 12.81 -1.19
C GLY A 132 -8.24 11.41 -1.04
N ASP A 133 -9.57 11.33 -1.14
CA ASP A 133 -10.33 10.08 -1.02
C ASP A 133 -10.19 9.22 -2.28
N CYS A 134 -9.77 7.96 -2.11
CA CYS A 134 -9.46 7.08 -3.23
C CYS A 134 -10.67 6.75 -4.11
N PHE A 135 -11.85 6.56 -3.53
CA PHE A 135 -13.07 6.27 -4.30
C PHE A 135 -13.46 7.47 -5.18
N SER A 136 -13.37 8.68 -4.61
CA SER A 136 -13.63 9.92 -5.34
C SER A 136 -12.64 10.15 -6.48
N ILE A 137 -11.34 9.90 -6.25
CA ILE A 137 -10.29 10.07 -7.27
C ILE A 137 -10.45 9.03 -8.40
N LEU A 138 -10.71 7.76 -8.07
CA LEU A 138 -10.95 6.71 -9.06
C LEU A 138 -12.13 7.07 -9.98
N LYS A 139 -13.24 7.52 -9.38
CA LYS A 139 -14.47 7.86 -10.10
C LYS A 139 -14.34 9.09 -11.00
N ASN A 140 -13.69 10.14 -10.50
CA ASN A 140 -13.74 11.47 -11.13
C ASN A 140 -12.49 11.84 -11.92
N GLN A 141 -11.33 11.25 -11.60
CA GLN A 141 -10.04 11.67 -12.16
C GLN A 141 -9.33 10.55 -12.92
N LEU A 142 -9.47 9.29 -12.48
CA LEU A 142 -8.74 8.16 -13.09
C LEU A 142 -9.61 7.26 -13.99
N LYS A 143 -10.90 7.56 -14.14
CA LYS A 143 -11.89 6.69 -14.81
C LYS A 143 -11.43 6.15 -16.17
N GLU A 144 -10.83 6.99 -17.00
CA GLU A 144 -10.37 6.61 -18.34
C GLU A 144 -9.20 5.61 -18.35
N LEU A 145 -8.50 5.45 -17.21
CA LEU A 145 -7.40 4.51 -17.03
C LEU A 145 -7.87 3.10 -16.63
N ALA A 146 -9.14 2.94 -16.24
CA ALA A 146 -9.73 1.68 -15.77
C ALA A 146 -9.36 0.46 -16.63
N PRO A 147 -9.48 0.50 -17.99
CA PRO A 147 -9.20 -0.67 -18.83
C PRO A 147 -7.75 -1.20 -18.77
N TYR A 148 -6.81 -0.36 -18.33
CA TYR A 148 -5.37 -0.67 -18.29
C TYR A 148 -4.84 -0.91 -16.88
N SER A 149 -5.71 -0.82 -15.87
CA SER A 149 -5.32 -0.65 -14.47
C SER A 149 -5.53 -1.90 -13.64
N VAL A 150 -4.57 -2.14 -12.75
CA VAL A 150 -4.71 -2.96 -11.54
C VAL A 150 -4.86 -2.02 -10.35
N ILE A 151 -5.74 -2.35 -9.40
CA ILE A 151 -5.80 -1.70 -8.09
C ILE A 151 -5.03 -2.56 -7.08
N PHE A 152 -4.12 -1.94 -6.35
CA PHE A 152 -3.65 -2.43 -5.06
C PHE A 152 -4.24 -1.56 -3.95
N ALA A 153 -4.77 -2.18 -2.91
CA ALA A 153 -5.33 -1.46 -1.76
C ALA A 153 -4.85 -2.08 -0.44
N SER A 154 -4.17 -1.26 0.36
CA SER A 154 -3.81 -1.53 1.77
C SER A 154 -4.59 -0.57 2.69
N PRO A 155 -5.91 -0.76 2.87
CA PRO A 155 -6.73 0.12 3.70
C PRO A 155 -6.30 0.06 5.17
N PRO A 156 -6.67 1.05 6.00
CA PRO A 156 -6.60 0.89 7.45
C PRO A 156 -7.46 -0.30 7.91
N TRP A 157 -7.02 -0.99 8.97
CA TRP A 157 -7.65 -2.21 9.47
C TRP A 157 -8.44 -2.03 10.78
N GLY A 158 -8.72 -0.79 11.20
CA GLY A 158 -9.47 -0.51 12.43
C GLY A 158 -8.63 -0.45 13.71
N GLY A 159 -7.32 -0.20 13.59
CA GLY A 159 -6.41 -0.02 14.74
C GLY A 159 -5.95 -1.32 15.42
N PRO A 160 -5.10 -1.27 16.46
CA PRO A 160 -4.34 -2.42 16.97
C PRO A 160 -5.17 -3.64 17.42
N GLY A 161 -6.47 -3.43 17.71
CA GLY A 161 -7.41 -4.49 18.09
C GLY A 161 -7.53 -5.62 17.06
N TYR A 162 -7.19 -5.40 15.79
CA TYR A 162 -7.17 -6.47 14.79
C TYR A 162 -6.25 -7.64 15.17
N ARG A 163 -5.24 -7.41 16.01
CA ARG A 163 -4.22 -8.40 16.39
C ARG A 163 -4.75 -9.48 17.34
N SER A 164 -5.85 -9.23 18.05
CA SER A 164 -6.43 -10.21 18.99
C SER A 164 -7.38 -11.21 18.36
N ASP A 165 -7.85 -10.94 17.13
CA ASP A 165 -8.80 -11.82 16.46
C ASP A 165 -8.10 -13.06 15.91
N GLU A 166 -8.50 -14.24 16.40
CA GLU A 166 -8.09 -15.52 15.80
C GLU A 166 -8.52 -15.60 14.33
N VAL A 167 -9.70 -15.06 14.02
CA VAL A 167 -10.24 -14.90 12.67
C VAL A 167 -10.80 -13.49 12.52
N PHE A 168 -10.11 -12.65 11.76
CA PHE A 168 -10.45 -11.25 11.57
C PHE A 168 -11.69 -11.10 10.67
N ASN A 169 -12.72 -10.45 11.21
CA ASN A 169 -14.01 -10.27 10.54
C ASN A 169 -14.02 -9.06 9.61
N LEU A 170 -13.83 -9.31 8.32
CA LEU A 170 -13.75 -8.28 7.29
C LEU A 170 -15.08 -7.53 7.03
N ARG A 171 -16.22 -8.03 7.52
CA ARG A 171 -17.51 -7.33 7.44
C ARG A 171 -17.60 -6.11 8.35
N THR A 172 -16.85 -6.14 9.45
CA THR A 172 -16.83 -5.09 10.47
C THR A 172 -15.48 -4.36 10.49
N MET A 173 -14.68 -4.51 9.42
CA MET A 173 -13.43 -3.78 9.27
C MET A 173 -13.73 -2.29 9.09
N GLU A 174 -13.00 -1.47 9.83
CA GLU A 174 -13.12 0.00 9.81
C GLU A 174 -11.85 0.62 9.21
N PRO A 175 -11.95 1.77 8.50
CA PRO A 175 -13.19 2.52 8.23
C PRO A 175 -14.01 1.97 7.06
N TYR A 176 -13.52 0.90 6.41
CA TYR A 176 -14.16 0.33 5.23
C TYR A 176 -14.31 -1.18 5.37
N SER A 177 -15.56 -1.66 5.30
CA SER A 177 -15.83 -3.09 5.20
C SER A 177 -15.28 -3.66 3.88
N LEU A 178 -15.00 -4.96 3.86
CA LEU A 178 -14.65 -5.66 2.61
C LEU A 178 -15.69 -5.47 1.51
N LYS A 179 -16.98 -5.44 1.88
CA LYS A 179 -18.06 -5.22 0.91
C LYS A 179 -17.92 -3.83 0.27
N THR A 180 -17.65 -2.80 1.07
CA THR A 180 -17.47 -1.42 0.59
C THR A 180 -16.28 -1.35 -0.36
N LEU A 181 -15.11 -1.84 0.07
CA LEU A 181 -13.89 -1.83 -0.74
C LEU A 181 -14.09 -2.51 -2.09
N TYR A 182 -14.61 -3.75 -2.08
CA TYR A 182 -14.80 -4.50 -3.31
C TYR A 182 -15.84 -3.85 -4.23
N THR A 183 -16.95 -3.34 -3.67
CA THR A 183 -18.01 -2.69 -4.47
C THR A 183 -17.45 -1.46 -5.18
N GLU A 184 -16.77 -0.56 -4.46
CA GLU A 184 -16.24 0.67 -5.06
C GLU A 184 -15.13 0.38 -6.08
N TYR A 185 -14.21 -0.56 -5.79
CA TYR A 185 -13.12 -0.89 -6.72
C TYR A 185 -13.60 -1.64 -7.96
N SER A 186 -14.60 -2.53 -7.83
CA SER A 186 -15.14 -3.28 -8.97
C SER A 186 -15.89 -2.39 -9.98
N LEU A 187 -16.32 -1.19 -9.58
CA LEU A 187 -16.83 -0.18 -10.52
C LEU A 187 -15.72 0.43 -11.39
N PHE A 188 -14.47 0.35 -10.95
CA PHE A 188 -13.30 0.84 -11.69
C PHE A 188 -12.63 -0.27 -12.51
N THR A 189 -12.28 -1.39 -11.87
CA THR A 189 -11.61 -2.52 -12.54
C THR A 189 -11.92 -3.82 -11.82
N GLU A 190 -11.90 -4.95 -12.54
CA GLU A 190 -12.01 -6.27 -11.92
C GLU A 190 -10.67 -6.79 -11.36
N TYR A 191 -9.55 -6.15 -11.72
CA TYR A 191 -8.19 -6.55 -11.34
C TYR A 191 -7.79 -5.90 -10.01
N ILE A 192 -8.14 -6.54 -8.90
CA ILE A 192 -8.03 -5.97 -7.55
C ILE A 192 -7.14 -6.85 -6.68
N VAL A 193 -6.16 -6.24 -6.02
CA VAL A 193 -5.34 -6.87 -4.99
C VAL A 193 -5.58 -6.18 -3.66
N LEU A 194 -6.06 -6.92 -2.66
CA LEU A 194 -6.33 -6.39 -1.32
C LEU A 194 -5.28 -6.91 -0.32
N TYR A 195 -4.57 -6.01 0.33
CA TYR A 195 -3.63 -6.30 1.43
C TYR A 195 -4.34 -6.16 2.78
N LEU A 196 -4.48 -7.28 3.49
CA LEU A 196 -5.38 -7.42 4.64
C LEU A 196 -4.68 -8.11 5.83
N PRO A 197 -5.28 -8.05 7.04
CA PRO A 197 -4.75 -8.76 8.20
C PRO A 197 -4.52 -10.24 7.90
N ARG A 198 -3.41 -10.78 8.39
CA ARG A 198 -3.04 -12.21 8.20
C ARG A 198 -4.09 -13.20 8.71
N THR A 199 -4.96 -12.81 9.64
CA THR A 199 -6.03 -13.65 10.21
C THR A 199 -7.37 -13.44 9.50
N SER A 200 -7.42 -12.72 8.38
CA SER A 200 -8.65 -12.46 7.62
C SER A 200 -9.45 -13.72 7.31
N ASP A 201 -10.76 -13.66 7.53
CA ASP A 201 -11.67 -14.76 7.19
C ASP A 201 -11.72 -15.01 5.67
N VAL A 202 -10.97 -16.02 5.22
CA VAL A 202 -10.88 -16.42 3.81
C VAL A 202 -12.23 -16.83 3.21
N ARG A 203 -13.21 -17.25 4.03
CA ARG A 203 -14.56 -17.57 3.56
C ARG A 203 -15.33 -16.32 3.17
N GLN A 204 -15.03 -15.17 3.80
CA GLN A 204 -15.63 -13.88 3.43
C GLN A 204 -15.03 -13.36 2.12
N LEU A 205 -13.73 -13.56 1.93
CA LEU A 205 -13.02 -13.25 0.69
C LEU A 205 -13.54 -14.09 -0.49
N ALA A 206 -13.66 -15.41 -0.29
CA ALA A 206 -14.12 -16.34 -1.32
C ALA A 206 -15.54 -16.02 -1.86
N LYS A 207 -16.40 -15.38 -1.05
CA LYS A 207 -17.76 -14.97 -1.47
C LYS A 207 -17.80 -13.87 -2.53
N LEU A 208 -16.67 -13.19 -2.75
CA LEU A 208 -16.55 -12.14 -3.77
C LEU A 208 -15.99 -12.66 -5.10
N VAL A 209 -15.49 -13.89 -5.12
CA VAL A 209 -14.98 -14.53 -6.35
C VAL A 209 -16.18 -14.86 -7.25
N LYS A 210 -16.12 -14.46 -8.51
CA LYS A 210 -17.19 -14.73 -9.48
C LYS A 210 -17.27 -16.23 -9.79
N ASP A 211 -18.46 -16.70 -10.15
CA ASP A 211 -18.67 -18.11 -10.48
C ASP A 211 -17.75 -18.58 -11.62
N GLY A 212 -17.07 -19.71 -11.40
CA GLY A 212 -16.11 -20.27 -12.36
C GLY A 212 -14.73 -19.63 -12.35
N GLU A 213 -14.52 -18.55 -11.58
CA GLU A 213 -13.22 -17.91 -11.42
C GLU A 213 -12.47 -18.41 -10.18
N LYS A 214 -11.18 -18.06 -10.10
CA LYS A 214 -10.32 -18.29 -8.93
C LYS A 214 -9.68 -16.98 -8.51
N ALA A 215 -9.50 -16.80 -7.21
CA ALA A 215 -8.72 -15.70 -6.65
C ALA A 215 -7.64 -16.29 -5.72
N PRO A 216 -6.36 -16.23 -6.10
CA PRO A 216 -5.27 -16.65 -5.23
C PRO A 216 -5.27 -15.86 -3.91
N VAL A 217 -4.91 -16.55 -2.84
CA VAL A 217 -4.70 -15.96 -1.51
C VAL A 217 -3.28 -16.32 -1.07
N VAL A 218 -2.46 -15.30 -0.82
CA VAL A 218 -1.04 -15.44 -0.50
C VAL A 218 -0.73 -14.80 0.83
N HIS A 219 -0.11 -15.57 1.74
CA HIS A 219 0.46 -15.01 2.96
C HIS A 219 1.89 -14.55 2.70
N TYR A 220 2.17 -13.31 3.11
CA TYR A 220 3.52 -12.77 3.07
C TYR A 220 4.17 -12.92 4.44
N CYS A 221 5.27 -13.66 4.47
CA CYS A 221 5.97 -14.04 5.69
C CYS A 221 7.32 -13.33 5.78
N MET A 222 7.69 -12.94 7.00
CA MET A 222 9.01 -12.40 7.31
C MET A 222 9.44 -13.00 8.65
N GLU A 223 10.66 -13.57 8.69
CA GLU A 223 11.24 -14.21 9.88
C GLU A 223 10.35 -15.33 10.45
N GLY A 224 9.86 -16.22 9.56
CA GLY A 224 9.05 -17.38 9.96
C GLY A 224 7.61 -17.06 10.38
N ALA A 225 7.20 -15.79 10.35
CA ALA A 225 5.85 -15.37 10.72
C ALA A 225 5.12 -14.67 9.56
N SER A 226 3.86 -15.04 9.33
CA SER A 226 2.99 -14.29 8.42
C SER A 226 2.75 -12.89 8.98
N LYS A 227 2.94 -11.87 8.13
CA LYS A 227 2.75 -10.45 8.45
C LYS A 227 1.41 -9.95 7.96
N ALA A 228 1.01 -10.38 6.77
CA ALA A 228 -0.26 -10.05 6.14
C ALA A 228 -0.64 -11.12 5.13
N LEU A 229 -1.85 -11.01 4.59
CA LEU A 229 -2.31 -11.78 3.46
C LEU A 229 -2.75 -10.82 2.34
N CYS A 230 -2.57 -11.26 1.09
CA CYS A 230 -3.19 -10.63 -0.07
C CYS A 230 -4.14 -11.59 -0.76
N ILE A 231 -5.24 -11.06 -1.27
CA ILE A 231 -6.10 -11.75 -2.24
C ILE A 231 -6.04 -11.04 -3.59
N TYR A 232 -6.06 -11.81 -4.67
CA TYR A 232 -5.91 -11.35 -6.05
C TYR A 232 -7.16 -11.71 -6.87
N TYR A 233 -8.04 -10.74 -7.15
CA TYR A 233 -9.25 -10.92 -7.96
C TYR A 233 -9.01 -10.58 -9.44
N GLY A 234 -9.75 -11.21 -10.36
CA GLY A 234 -9.67 -10.87 -11.79
C GLY A 234 -8.61 -11.67 -12.57
N GLY A 235 -8.30 -12.90 -12.14
CA GLY A 235 -7.51 -13.83 -12.96
C GLY A 235 -6.00 -13.61 -12.95
N PHE A 236 -5.44 -13.20 -11.81
CA PHE A 236 -3.99 -13.22 -11.59
C PHE A 236 -3.46 -14.67 -11.59
N ASP A 237 -2.43 -14.94 -12.37
CA ASP A 237 -1.78 -16.26 -12.49
C ASP A 237 -0.50 -16.30 -11.64
N LEU A 238 -0.64 -16.76 -10.39
CA LEU A 238 0.40 -16.76 -9.35
C LEU A 238 1.08 -18.11 -9.17
#